data_AF-A0A381SZN4-F1
#
_entry.id   AF-A0A381SZN4-F1
#
_cell.length_a   1.000
_cell.length_b   1.000
_cell.length_c   1.000
_cell.angle_alpha   90.00
_cell.angle_beta   90.00
_cell.angle_gamma   90.00
#
_symmetry.space_group_name_H-M   'P 1'
#
loop_
_entity.id
_entity.type
_entity.pdbx_description
1 polymer ?
#
loop_
_entity_poly.entity_id
_entity_poly.type
_entity_poly.pdbx_seq_one_letter_code
_entity_poly.pdbx_strand_id
1 'polypeptide(L)'
;MKSDQNNSWSNSFRYMQKILRESGPAAAASYSLIGAVLLLGGLGYLLDKYLNTRPWLLLVGLFLGIAVGFYELIKVVFGSPKK
;
A
#
# COMPACT_ATOMS: atom_id res chain seq x y z
N MET A 1 16.45 42.40 -13.08
CA MET A 1 15.59 41.69 -12.10
C MET A 1 15.74 40.19 -12.35
N LYS A 2 16.47 39.45 -11.50
CA LYS A 2 16.76 38.00 -11.69
C LYS A 2 16.83 37.22 -10.36
N SER A 3 16.35 37.82 -9.27
CA SER A 3 16.48 37.32 -7.89
C SER A 3 15.20 36.71 -7.32
N ASP A 4 14.07 36.79 -8.02
CA ASP A 4 12.77 36.35 -7.46
C ASP A 4 12.40 34.90 -7.80
N GLN A 5 13.01 34.32 -8.85
CA GLN A 5 12.70 32.96 -9.30
C GLN A 5 13.28 31.87 -8.38
N ASN A 6 14.44 32.13 -7.75
CA ASN A 6 15.13 31.17 -6.87
C ASN A 6 14.35 30.91 -5.55
N ASN A 7 13.54 31.89 -5.13
CA ASN A 7 12.86 31.90 -3.83
C ASN A 7 11.53 31.14 -3.91
N SER A 8 10.83 31.22 -5.05
CA SER A 8 9.56 30.54 -5.30
C SER A 8 9.72 29.02 -5.46
N TRP A 9 10.78 28.60 -6.17
CA TRP A 9 11.05 27.19 -6.46
C TRP A 9 11.49 26.42 -5.21
N SER A 10 12.37 27.01 -4.41
CA SER A 10 12.83 26.44 -3.13
C SER A 10 11.67 26.28 -2.13
N ASN A 11 10.78 27.26 -2.02
CA ASN A 11 9.58 27.16 -1.19
C ASN A 11 8.65 26.02 -1.66
N SER A 12 8.42 25.90 -2.96
CA SER A 12 7.59 24.84 -3.56
C SER A 12 8.12 23.44 -3.26
N PHE A 13 9.45 23.24 -3.24
CA PHE A 13 10.04 21.97 -2.79
C PHE A 13 9.82 21.68 -1.31
N ARG A 14 9.85 22.69 -0.45
CA ARG A 14 9.61 22.47 0.98
C ARG A 14 8.16 22.04 1.23
N TYR A 15 7.21 22.59 0.50
CA TYR A 15 5.81 22.14 0.54
C TYR A 15 5.67 20.71 0.01
N MET A 16 6.29 20.40 -1.14
CA MET A 16 6.34 19.04 -1.65
C MET A 16 6.96 18.06 -0.65
N GLN A 17 8.08 18.40 -0.02
CA GLN A 17 8.72 17.57 1.00
C GLN A 17 7.83 17.38 2.22
N LYS A 18 7.08 18.41 2.64
CA LYS A 18 6.12 18.31 3.74
C LYS A 18 4.99 17.36 3.39
N ILE A 19 4.43 17.48 2.18
CA ILE A 19 3.41 16.59 1.64
C ILE A 19 3.96 15.16 1.51
N LEU A 20 5.17 14.97 0.97
CA LEU A 20 5.84 13.67 0.85
C LEU A 20 6.09 13.04 2.23
N ARG A 21 6.45 13.84 3.24
CA ARG A 21 6.69 13.36 4.60
C ARG A 21 5.40 13.01 5.35
N GLU A 22 4.33 13.77 5.13
CA GLU A 22 2.99 13.47 5.66
C GLU A 22 2.32 12.31 4.92
N SER A 23 2.57 12.17 3.62
CA SER A 23 1.99 11.12 2.78
C SER A 23 2.79 9.82 2.80
N GLY A 24 4.05 9.85 3.25
CA GLY A 24 4.95 8.70 3.30
C GLY A 24 4.36 7.49 4.02
N PRO A 25 3.79 7.65 5.23
CA PRO A 25 3.14 6.55 5.95
C PRO A 25 1.93 5.96 5.19
N ALA A 26 1.09 6.82 4.60
CA ALA A 26 -0.09 6.38 3.85
C ALA A 26 0.27 5.67 2.53
N ALA A 27 1.31 6.16 1.85
CA ALA A 27 1.85 5.52 0.65
C ALA A 27 2.45 4.15 0.98
N ALA A 28 3.26 4.05 2.05
CA ALA A 28 3.85 2.78 2.49
C ALA A 28 2.79 1.73 2.84
N ALA A 29 1.70 2.13 3.49
CA ALA A 29 0.55 1.28 3.78
C ALA A 29 -0.14 0.74 2.52
N SER A 30 -0.26 1.58 1.50
CA SER A 30 -0.87 1.19 0.24
C SER A 30 0.00 0.17 -0.51
N TYR A 31 1.32 0.35 -0.51
CA TYR A 31 2.23 -0.61 -1.12
C TYR A 31 2.29 -1.95 -0.38
N SER A 32 2.23 -1.94 0.96
CA SER A 32 2.20 -3.19 1.74
C SER A 32 0.91 -3.96 1.49
N LEU A 33 -0.23 -3.28 1.42
CA LEU A 33 -1.53 -3.82 1.02
C LEU A 33 -1.48 -4.49 -0.36
N ILE A 34 -1.01 -3.75 -1.37
CA ILE A 34 -0.90 -4.26 -2.74
C ILE A 34 0.04 -5.47 -2.77
N GLY A 35 1.16 -5.41 -2.06
CA GLY A 35 2.11 -6.52 -1.94
C GLY A 35 1.50 -7.76 -1.29
N ALA A 36 0.73 -7.60 -0.21
CA ALA A 36 0.05 -8.69 0.47
C ALA A 36 -1.00 -9.36 -0.42
N VAL A 37 -1.83 -8.57 -1.10
CA VAL A 37 -2.86 -9.08 -2.03
C VAL A 37 -2.23 -9.82 -3.21
N LEU A 38 -1.17 -9.27 -3.81
CA LEU A 38 -0.47 -9.92 -4.92
C LEU A 38 0.24 -11.20 -4.48
N LEU A 39 0.87 -11.21 -3.30
CA LEU A 39 1.53 -12.40 -2.77
C LEU A 39 0.52 -13.50 -2.44
N LEU A 40 -0.51 -13.22 -1.62
CA LEU A 40 -1.51 -14.20 -1.21
C LEU A 40 -2.39 -14.65 -2.38
N GLY A 41 -2.82 -13.72 -3.23
CA GLY A 41 -3.62 -14.03 -4.43
C GLY A 41 -2.81 -14.80 -5.47
N GLY A 42 -1.55 -14.43 -5.69
CA GLY A 42 -0.62 -15.13 -6.58
C GLY A 42 -0.28 -16.54 -6.10
N LEU A 43 -0.02 -16.71 -4.79
CA LEU A 43 0.18 -18.02 -4.17
C LEU A 43 -1.07 -18.90 -4.26
N GLY A 44 -2.25 -18.34 -3.99
CA GLY A 44 -3.53 -19.04 -4.11
C GLY A 44 -3.78 -19.53 -5.54
N TYR A 45 -3.48 -18.71 -6.54
CA TYR A 45 -3.58 -19.09 -7.96
C TYR A 45 -2.59 -20.20 -8.34
N LEU A 46 -1.35 -20.14 -7.86
CA LEU A 46 -0.34 -21.15 -8.14
C LEU A 46 -0.72 -22.51 -7.53
N LEU A 47 -1.24 -22.50 -6.31
CA LEU A 47 -1.74 -23.71 -5.63
C LEU A 47 -2.96 -24.31 -6.35
N ASP A 48 -3.93 -23.49 -6.78
CA ASP A 48 -5.12 -23.99 -7.50
C ASP A 48 -4.73 -24.65 -8.83
N LYS A 49 -3.72 -24.08 -9.52
CA LYS A 49 -3.17 -24.65 -10.76
C LYS A 49 -2.46 -25.98 -10.52
N TYR A 50 -1.80 -26.15 -9.38
CA TYR A 50 -1.10 -27.38 -9.02
C TYR A 50 -2.07 -28.49 -8.58
N LEU A 51 -3.19 -28.12 -7.94
CA LEU A 51 -4.19 -29.05 -7.40
C LEU A 51 -5.31 -29.40 -8.40
N ASN A 52 -5.37 -28.74 -9.57
CA ASN A 52 -6.37 -28.98 -10.62
C ASN A 52 -7.83 -28.86 -10.13
N THR A 53 -8.04 -28.18 -9.00
CA THR A 53 -9.34 -27.91 -8.42
C THR A 53 -10.05 -26.79 -9.17
N ARG A 54 -11.38 -26.92 -9.31
CA ARG A 54 -12.27 -25.80 -9.70
C ARG A 54 -11.92 -24.57 -8.83
N PRO A 55 -12.08 -23.32 -9.30
CA PRO A 55 -11.36 -22.11 -8.82
C PRO A 55 -11.77 -21.65 -7.40
N TRP A 56 -11.72 -22.58 -6.44
CA TRP A 56 -12.16 -22.45 -5.06
C TRP A 56 -11.02 -21.92 -4.21
N LEU A 57 -9.77 -22.35 -4.42
CA LEU A 57 -8.63 -21.73 -3.72
C LEU A 57 -8.37 -20.32 -4.23
N LEU A 58 -8.65 -20.04 -5.50
CA LEU A 58 -8.63 -18.68 -6.03
C LEU A 58 -9.71 -17.82 -5.34
N LEU A 59 -10.93 -18.32 -5.16
CA LEU A 59 -12.00 -17.61 -4.44
C LEU A 59 -11.65 -17.37 -2.96
N VAL A 60 -11.14 -18.40 -2.27
CA VAL A 60 -10.74 -18.32 -0.86
C VAL A 60 -9.53 -17.40 -0.71
N GLY A 61 -8.54 -17.49 -1.59
CA GLY A 61 -7.36 -16.63 -1.63
C GLY A 61 -7.70 -15.17 -1.95
N LEU A 62 -8.70 -14.92 -2.80
CA LEU A 62 -9.23 -13.59 -3.06
C LEU A 62 -9.95 -13.02 -1.83
N PHE A 63 -10.81 -13.81 -1.18
CA PHE A 63 -11.49 -13.40 0.05
C PHE A 63 -10.50 -13.15 1.19
N LEU A 64 -9.49 -14.01 1.33
CA LEU A 64 -8.39 -13.82 2.28
C LEU A 64 -7.56 -12.59 1.94
N GLY A 65 -7.22 -12.36 0.67
CA GLY A 65 -6.48 -11.19 0.22
C GLY A 65 -7.22 -9.89 0.53
N ILE A 66 -8.54 -9.85 0.32
CA ILE A 66 -9.39 -8.71 0.70
C ILE A 66 -9.42 -8.56 2.22
N ALA A 67 -9.63 -9.64 2.98
CA ALA A 67 -9.70 -9.59 4.44
C ALA A 67 -8.36 -9.14 5.08
N VAL A 68 -7.24 -9.71 4.63
CA VAL A 68 -5.88 -9.32 5.04
C VAL A 68 -5.59 -7.89 4.64
N GLY A 69 -6.01 -7.50 3.44
CA GLY A 69 -5.81 -6.15 2.97
C GLY A 69 -6.57 -5.09 3.79
N PHE A 70 -7.82 -5.36 4.10
CA PHE A 70 -8.59 -4.53 5.02
C PHE A 70 -7.99 -4.52 6.44
N TYR A 71 -7.49 -5.66 6.92
CA TYR A 71 -6.82 -5.74 8.22
C TYR A 71 -5.56 -4.87 8.27
N GLU A 72 -4.78 -4.83 7.20
CA GLU A 72 -3.57 -4.00 7.12
C GLU A 72 -3.90 -2.51 7.03
N LEU A 73 -4.95 -2.13 6.31
CA LEU A 73 -5.49 -0.77 6.32
C LEU A 73 -5.94 -0.34 7.71
N ILE A 74 -6.72 -1.16 8.41
CA ILE A 74 -7.18 -0.88 9.77
C ILE A 74 -5.98 -0.81 10.71
N LYS A 75 -5.00 -1.70 10.59
CA LYS A 75 -3.80 -1.69 11.42
C LYS A 75 -2.94 -0.45 11.18
N VAL A 76 -2.84 0.07 9.97
CA VAL A 76 -2.11 1.32 9.73
C VAL A 76 -2.89 2.54 10.23
N VAL A 77 -4.21 2.54 10.05
CA VAL A 77 -5.09 3.65 10.47
C VAL A 77 -5.28 3.70 11.99
N PHE A 78 -5.44 2.55 12.65
CA PHE A 78 -5.70 2.44 14.10
C PHE A 78 -4.47 2.00 14.92
N GLY A 79 -3.46 1.40 14.30
CA GLY A 79 -2.22 0.98 14.95
C GLY A 79 -1.20 2.11 15.04
N SER A 80 -1.56 3.17 15.76
CA SER A 80 -0.59 4.00 16.48
C SER A 80 -1.23 4.42 17.79
N PRO A 81 -0.93 3.65 18.84
CA PRO A 81 0.00 4.19 19.82
C PRO A 81 1.12 3.18 20.08
N LYS A 82 2.33 3.49 19.62
CA LYS A 82 3.53 2.94 20.25
C LYS A 82 4.17 4.03 21.10
N LYS A 83 4.13 3.77 22.42
CA LYS A 83 4.99 4.36 23.44
C LYS A 83 6.46 4.22 23.06
#